data_AF-A0A7C7BW24-F1
#
_entry.id   AF-A0A7C7BW24-F1
#
_cell.length_a   1.000
_cell.length_b   1.000
_cell.length_c   1.000
_cell.angle_alpha   90.00
_cell.angle_beta   90.00
_cell.angle_gamma   90.00
#
_symmetry.space_group_name_H-M   'P 1'
#
loop_
_entity.id
_entity.type
_entity.pdbx_description
1 polymer ?
#
loop_
_entity_poly.entity_id
_entity_poly.type
_entity_poly.pdbx_seq_one_letter_code
_entity_poly.pdbx_strand_id
1 'polypeptide(L)'
;MDTLEEKYLKLLAEHEKLSDEVEKGRRDSINLQHCGKAYNQLSEARFELINTIKDLYASWFPPKIASFFSTMKAWAKNGFRKSEYSKIRWDICTKCPNLKDEKLCTLCGCYMKRKVELEGAKCPISKW
;
A
#
# COMPACT_ATOMS: atom_id res chain seq x y z
N MET A 1 11.32 20.40 14.01
CA MET A 1 10.34 19.83 13.07
C MET A 1 10.17 18.39 13.48
N ASP A 2 8.95 17.97 13.80
CA ASP A 2 8.67 16.58 14.16
C ASP A 2 8.92 15.68 12.95
N THR A 3 9.46 14.48 13.19
CA THR A 3 9.58 13.44 12.16
C THR A 3 8.20 12.94 11.73
N LEU A 4 8.11 12.33 10.55
CA LEU A 4 6.84 11.83 10.02
C LEU A 4 6.22 10.73 10.90
N GLU A 5 7.07 9.92 11.53
CA GLU A 5 6.69 8.87 12.48
C GLU A 5 6.14 9.47 13.79
N GLU A 6 6.80 10.49 14.34
CA GLU A 6 6.29 11.21 15.52
C GLU A 6 4.95 11.90 15.23
N LYS A 7 4.79 12.47 14.03
CA LYS A 7 3.51 13.04 13.58
C LYS A 7 2.41 11.97 13.50
N TYR A 8 2.72 10.79 12.94
CA TYR A 8 1.78 9.67 12.87
C TYR A 8 1.31 9.22 14.27
N LEU A 9 2.25 9.04 15.21
CA LEU A 9 1.91 8.60 16.57
C LEU A 9 1.05 9.62 17.32
N LYS A 10 1.31 10.92 17.15
CA LYS A 10 0.48 11.99 17.73
C LYS A 10 -0.95 11.97 17.19
N LEU A 11 -1.10 11.85 15.87
CA LEU A 11 -2.40 11.79 15.20
C LEU A 11 -3.19 10.52 15.58
N LEU A 12 -2.48 9.40 15.79
CA LEU A 12 -3.12 8.15 16.23
C LEU A 12 -3.70 8.29 17.64
N ALA A 13 -2.93 8.85 18.58
CA ALA A 13 -3.39 9.09 19.94
C ALA A 13 -4.56 10.09 20.01
N GLU A 14 -4.54 11.11 19.15
CA GLU A 14 -5.65 12.07 19.02
C GLU A 14 -6.92 11.41 18.46
N HIS A 15 -6.77 10.55 17.45
CA HIS A 15 -7.87 9.79 16.86
C HIS A 15 -8.53 8.86 17.88
N GLU A 16 -7.75 8.12 18.67
CA GLU A 16 -8.25 7.24 19.74
C GLU A 16 -9.04 8.03 20.78
N LYS A 17 -8.49 9.15 21.25
CA LYS A 17 -9.16 10.03 22.23
C LYS A 17 -10.51 10.55 21.72
N LEU A 18 -10.54 11.06 20.49
CA LEU A 18 -11.78 11.57 19.89
C LEU A 18 -12.81 10.45 19.67
N SER A 19 -12.35 9.24 19.34
CA SER A 19 -13.22 8.07 19.18
C SER A 19 -13.90 7.71 20.51
N ASP A 20 -13.16 7.74 21.61
CA ASP A 20 -13.69 7.48 22.95
C ASP A 20 -14.68 8.56 23.41
N GLU A 21 -14.41 9.83 23.10
CA GLU A 21 -15.32 10.95 23.37
C GLU A 21 -16.65 10.81 22.62
N VAL A 22 -16.61 10.40 21.35
CA VAL A 22 -17.81 10.13 20.54
C VAL A 22 -18.60 8.94 21.10
N GLU A 23 -17.93 7.84 21.46
CA GLU A 23 -18.59 6.66 22.03
C GLU A 23 -19.15 6.91 23.44
N LYS A 24 -18.52 7.79 24.22
CA LYS A 24 -19.07 8.27 25.51
C LYS A 24 -20.31 9.14 25.30
N GLY A 25 -20.23 10.13 24.41
CA GLY A 25 -21.38 10.98 24.06
C GLY A 25 -22.57 10.19 23.50
N ARG A 26 -22.29 9.13 22.74
CA ARG A 26 -23.29 8.19 22.23
C ARG A 26 -23.98 7.39 23.34
N ARG A 27 -23.22 6.94 24.35
CA ARG A 27 -23.76 6.19 25.50
C ARG A 27 -24.58 7.07 26.45
N ASP A 28 -24.17 8.32 26.65
CA ASP A 28 -24.79 9.19 27.64
C ASP A 28 -26.09 9.87 27.15
N SER A 29 -26.51 9.66 25.88
CA SER A 29 -27.68 10.31 25.26
C SER A 29 -27.68 11.85 25.34
N ILE A 30 -26.50 12.45 25.54
CA ILE A 30 -26.34 13.89 25.70
C ILE A 30 -26.29 14.58 24.33
N ASN A 31 -27.21 15.52 24.14
CA ASN A 31 -27.28 16.57 23.12
C ASN A 31 -26.61 16.28 21.75
N LEU A 32 -27.45 15.94 20.77
CA LEU A 32 -27.11 15.69 19.36
C LEU A 32 -26.18 16.74 18.72
N GLN A 33 -26.21 18.01 19.14
CA GLN A 33 -25.29 19.04 18.62
C GLN A 33 -23.84 18.84 19.05
N HIS A 34 -23.59 18.35 20.26
CA HIS A 34 -22.23 18.08 20.75
C HIS A 34 -21.64 16.84 20.08
N CYS A 35 -22.50 15.84 19.82
CA CYS A 35 -22.15 14.65 19.03
C CYS A 35 -21.74 15.02 17.60
N GLY A 36 -22.44 15.96 16.95
CA GLY A 36 -22.08 16.44 15.60
C GLY A 36 -20.70 17.12 15.53
N LYS A 37 -20.36 17.96 16.51
CA LYS A 37 -19.04 18.63 16.55
C LYS A 37 -17.91 17.64 16.79
N ALA A 38 -18.07 16.74 17.76
CA ALA A 38 -17.08 15.69 18.06
C ALA A 38 -16.89 14.73 16.87
N TYR A 39 -17.98 14.38 16.17
CA TYR A 39 -17.93 13.56 14.97
C TYR A 39 -17.15 14.24 13.83
N ASN A 40 -17.37 15.55 13.61
CA ASN A 40 -16.64 16.30 12.59
C ASN A 40 -15.13 16.34 12.90
N GLN A 41 -14.77 16.62 14.15
CA GLN A 41 -13.36 16.61 14.60
C GLN A 41 -12.72 15.23 14.43
N LEU A 42 -13.45 14.15 14.77
CA LEU A 42 -13.00 12.78 14.54
C LEU A 42 -12.79 12.48 13.04
N SER A 43 -13.64 13.04 12.17
CA SER A 43 -13.53 12.87 10.72
C SER A 43 -12.30 13.58 10.15
N GLU A 44 -11.98 14.78 10.64
CA GLU A 44 -10.81 15.56 10.25
C GLU A 44 -9.53 14.85 10.70
N ALA A 45 -9.47 14.41 11.97
CA ALA A 45 -8.35 13.63 12.51
C ALA A 45 -8.13 12.32 11.72
N ARG A 46 -9.20 11.61 11.34
CA ARG A 46 -9.11 10.43 10.46
C ARG A 46 -8.50 10.77 9.10
N PHE A 47 -8.94 11.87 8.49
CA PHE A 47 -8.45 12.26 7.18
C PHE A 47 -6.96 12.62 7.21
N GLU A 48 -6.52 13.35 8.23
CA GLU A 48 -5.11 13.68 8.44
C GLU A 48 -4.24 12.45 8.73
N LEU A 49 -4.75 11.51 9.51
CA LEU A 49 -4.08 10.23 9.76
C LEU A 49 -3.88 9.46 8.44
N ILE A 50 -4.92 9.35 7.61
CA ILE A 50 -4.85 8.68 6.30
C ILE A 50 -3.81 9.34 5.39
N ASN A 51 -3.73 10.67 5.36
CA ASN A 51 -2.75 11.37 4.53
C ASN A 51 -1.33 11.18 5.06
N THR A 52 -1.13 11.24 6.38
CA THR A 52 0.19 10.98 6.99
C THR A 52 0.64 9.54 6.74
N ILE A 53 -0.27 8.57 6.78
CA ILE A 53 0.01 7.18 6.39
C ILE A 53 0.46 7.12 4.93
N LYS A 54 -0.26 7.79 4.00
CA LYS A 54 0.14 7.83 2.58
C LYS A 54 1.54 8.41 2.42
N ASP A 55 1.87 9.48 3.12
CA ASP A 55 3.17 10.14 3.06
C ASP A 55 4.27 9.24 3.64
N LEU A 56 4.00 8.53 4.74
CA LEU A 56 4.92 7.59 5.37
C LEU A 56 5.24 6.43 4.43
N TYR A 57 4.21 5.83 3.82
CA TYR A 57 4.39 4.83 2.77
C TYR A 57 5.11 5.40 1.55
N ALA A 58 4.81 6.62 1.10
CA ALA A 58 5.49 7.24 -0.04
C ALA A 58 6.99 7.49 0.23
N SER A 59 7.37 7.80 1.47
CA SER A 59 8.77 8.00 1.86
C SER A 59 9.62 6.72 1.84
N TRP A 60 8.98 5.55 2.06
CA TRP A 60 9.66 4.25 2.09
C TRP A 60 9.76 3.58 0.70
N PHE A 61 9.07 4.08 -0.33
CA PHE A 61 9.10 3.50 -1.67
C PHE A 61 9.66 4.49 -2.72
N PRO A 62 10.62 4.08 -3.58
CA PRO A 62 11.21 4.98 -4.57
C PRO A 62 10.18 5.45 -5.64
N PRO A 63 10.28 6.71 -6.12
CA PRO A 63 9.25 7.42 -6.91
C PRO A 63 8.99 6.87 -8.33
N LYS A 64 9.60 5.74 -8.70
CA LYS A 64 9.47 5.12 -10.04
C LYS A 64 8.37 4.07 -10.15
N ILE A 65 7.44 4.01 -9.19
CA ILE A 65 6.29 3.10 -9.25
C ILE A 65 5.05 3.97 -9.39
N ALA A 66 4.44 3.99 -10.58
CA ALA A 66 3.13 4.61 -10.77
C ALA A 66 2.19 4.10 -9.68
N SER A 67 1.61 5.03 -8.90
CA SER A 67 0.98 4.82 -7.58
C SER A 67 0.64 3.36 -7.29
N PHE A 68 1.25 2.79 -6.24
CA PHE A 68 0.98 1.43 -5.74
C PHE A 68 -0.52 1.07 -5.80
N PHE A 69 -1.38 2.02 -5.45
CA PHE A 69 -2.84 1.90 -5.51
C PHE A 69 -3.44 1.70 -6.91
N SER A 70 -2.87 2.29 -7.97
CA SER A 70 -3.31 2.02 -9.35
C SER A 70 -3.01 0.59 -9.79
N THR A 71 -1.85 0.07 -9.42
CA THR A 71 -1.47 -1.33 -9.66
C THR A 71 -2.33 -2.28 -8.84
N MET A 72 -2.56 -1.96 -7.55
CA MET A 72 -3.44 -2.72 -6.67
C MET A 72 -4.91 -2.69 -7.09
N LYS A 73 -5.40 -1.57 -7.66
CA LYS A 73 -6.76 -1.47 -8.23
C LYS A 73 -6.95 -2.42 -9.40
N ALA A 74 -5.94 -2.55 -10.27
CA ALA A 74 -5.97 -3.50 -11.37
C ALA A 74 -5.96 -4.96 -10.87
N TRP A 75 -5.20 -5.26 -9.81
CA TRP A 75 -5.17 -6.58 -9.19
C TRP A 75 -6.46 -6.92 -8.43
N ALA A 76 -7.05 -5.97 -7.71
CA ALA A 76 -8.33 -6.14 -7.01
C ALA A 76 -9.49 -6.39 -7.99
N LYS A 77 -9.48 -5.71 -9.15
CA LYS A 77 -10.52 -5.88 -10.17
C LYS A 77 -10.40 -7.19 -10.95
N ASN A 78 -9.19 -7.61 -11.29
CA ASN A 78 -8.97 -8.73 -12.22
C ASN A 78 -8.49 -10.02 -11.54
N GLY A 79 -8.19 -9.98 -10.25
CA GLY A 79 -7.57 -11.07 -9.50
C GLY A 79 -6.10 -11.27 -9.86
N PHE A 80 -5.41 -12.14 -9.10
CA PHE A 80 -4.08 -12.64 -9.49
C PHE A 80 -4.25 -13.63 -10.63
N ARG A 81 -4.17 -13.14 -11.88
CA ARG A 81 -4.22 -13.99 -13.06
C ARG A 81 -2.85 -14.59 -13.34
N LYS A 82 -2.82 -15.91 -13.48
CA LYS A 82 -1.64 -16.66 -13.88
C LYS A 82 -1.45 -16.53 -15.38
N SER A 83 -0.27 -16.08 -15.81
CA SER A 83 0.11 -16.03 -17.21
C SER A 83 0.15 -17.42 -17.82
N GLU A 84 -0.53 -17.61 -18.94
CA GLU A 84 -0.41 -18.82 -19.77
C GLU A 84 1.03 -19.03 -20.29
N TYR A 85 1.76 -17.93 -20.47
CA TYR A 85 3.16 -17.91 -20.94
C TYR A 85 4.18 -18.11 -19.81
N SER A 86 3.74 -18.38 -18.58
CA SER A 86 4.63 -18.51 -17.41
C SER A 86 5.79 -19.48 -17.64
N LYS A 87 5.53 -20.64 -18.27
CA LYS A 87 6.57 -21.64 -18.57
C LYS A 87 7.61 -21.11 -19.56
N ILE A 88 7.17 -20.49 -20.65
CA ILE A 88 8.04 -19.93 -21.69
C ILE A 88 8.88 -18.79 -21.11
N ARG A 89 8.26 -17.89 -20.36
CA ARG A 89 8.93 -16.79 -19.66
C ARG A 89 9.99 -17.30 -18.68
N TRP A 90 9.69 -18.39 -17.96
CA TRP A 90 10.65 -19.06 -17.07
C TRP A 90 11.84 -19.64 -17.83
N ASP A 91 11.60 -20.36 -18.93
CA ASP A 91 12.64 -20.94 -19.78
C ASP A 91 13.57 -19.88 -20.41
N ILE A 92 13.05 -18.69 -20.70
CA ILE A 92 13.87 -17.55 -21.13
C ILE A 92 14.76 -17.07 -19.98
N CYS A 93 14.24 -17.05 -18.76
CA CYS A 93 14.97 -16.57 -17.59
C CYS A 93 16.02 -17.56 -17.07
N THR A 94 15.81 -18.87 -17.18
CA THR A 94 16.83 -19.87 -16.81
C THR A 94 18.10 -19.78 -17.66
N LYS A 95 17.98 -19.26 -18.88
CA LYS A 95 19.11 -19.02 -19.80
C LYS A 95 19.67 -17.59 -19.67
N CYS A 96 19.13 -16.77 -18.77
CA CYS A 96 19.51 -15.37 -18.65
C CYS A 96 20.73 -15.20 -17.74
N PRO A 97 21.78 -14.48 -18.15
CA PRO A 97 22.97 -14.24 -17.32
C PRO A 97 22.67 -13.40 -16.07
N ASN A 98 21.52 -12.73 -16.04
CA ASN A 98 21.06 -11.90 -14.94
C ASN A 98 20.22 -12.66 -13.90
N LEU A 99 20.12 -13.99 -14.00
CA LEU A 99 19.45 -14.82 -12.99
C LEU A 99 20.50 -15.35 -12.00
N LYS A 100 20.34 -15.03 -10.71
CA LYS A 100 21.16 -15.61 -9.62
C LYS A 100 20.60 -16.97 -9.17
N ASP A 101 21.41 -17.73 -8.45
CA ASP A 101 21.08 -19.08 -7.94
C ASP A 101 19.78 -19.12 -7.13
N GLU A 102 19.48 -18.06 -6.39
CA GLU A 102 18.23 -17.89 -5.62
C GLU A 102 16.99 -17.61 -6.50
N LYS A 103 17.14 -17.70 -7.83
CA LYS A 103 16.09 -17.42 -8.83
C LYS A 103 15.62 -15.97 -8.78
N LEU A 104 16.51 -15.08 -8.35
CA LEU A 104 16.34 -13.64 -8.32
C LEU A 104 16.96 -13.01 -9.57
N CYS A 105 16.26 -12.04 -10.17
CA CYS A 105 16.83 -11.25 -11.27
C CYS A 105 17.69 -10.11 -10.72
N THR A 106 18.93 -9.96 -11.18
CA THR A 106 19.85 -8.89 -10.76
C THR A 106 19.43 -7.50 -11.24
N LEU A 107 18.63 -7.42 -12.31
CA LEU A 107 18.21 -6.14 -12.88
C LEU A 107 17.00 -5.53 -12.17
N CYS A 108 16.06 -6.35 -11.72
CA CYS A 108 14.83 -5.87 -11.08
C CYS A 108 14.62 -6.38 -9.65
N GLY A 109 15.50 -7.22 -9.12
CA GLY A 109 15.43 -7.77 -7.77
C GLY A 109 14.26 -8.73 -7.51
N CYS A 110 13.48 -9.12 -8.52
CA CYS A 110 12.29 -9.95 -8.33
C CYS A 110 12.62 -11.44 -8.31
N TYR A 111 11.87 -12.21 -7.52
CA TYR A 111 11.82 -13.68 -7.61
C TYR A 111 11.19 -14.08 -8.94
N MET A 112 12.01 -14.56 -9.86
CA MET A 112 11.60 -14.81 -11.24
C MET A 112 10.53 -15.89 -11.34
N LYS A 113 10.56 -16.91 -10.49
CA LYS A 113 9.49 -17.93 -10.42
C LYS A 113 8.10 -17.32 -10.22
N ARG A 114 7.97 -16.26 -9.40
CA ARG A 114 6.69 -15.57 -9.20
C ARG A 114 6.43 -14.53 -10.29
N LYS A 115 7.46 -13.79 -10.69
CA LYS A 115 7.31 -12.71 -11.68
C LYS A 115 6.81 -13.22 -13.04
N VAL A 116 7.29 -14.38 -13.50
CA VAL A 116 6.85 -14.97 -14.78
C VAL A 116 5.40 -15.45 -14.74
N GLU A 117 4.86 -15.78 -13.57
CA GLU A 117 3.47 -16.19 -13.38
C GLU A 117 2.50 -15.02 -13.45
N LEU A 118 2.94 -13.77 -13.25
CA LEU A 118 2.08 -12.60 -13.31
C LEU A 118 1.79 -12.21 -14.76
N GLU A 119 0.51 -12.26 -15.17
CA GLU A 119 0.07 -11.92 -16.54
C GLU A 119 0.59 -10.56 -17.00
N GLY A 120 0.41 -9.52 -16.17
CA GLY A 120 0.82 -8.14 -16.47
C GLY A 120 2.29 -7.79 -16.19
N ALA A 121 3.12 -8.74 -15.74
CA ALA A 121 4.54 -8.48 -15.53
C ALA A 121 5.29 -8.40 -16.86
N LYS A 122 6.42 -7.67 -16.86
CA LYS A 122 7.29 -7.48 -18.02
C LYS A 122 8.76 -7.68 -17.67
N CYS A 123 9.55 -8.13 -18.63
CA CYS A 123 11.00 -8.17 -18.50
C CYS A 123 11.59 -6.73 -18.57
N PRO A 124 12.51 -6.32 -17.68
CA PRO A 124 13.12 -4.98 -17.73
C PRO A 124 13.97 -4.73 -18.98
N ILE A 125 14.38 -5.80 -19.67
CA ILE A 125 15.12 -5.77 -20.95
C ILE A 125 14.27 -6.27 -22.12
N SER A 126 12.95 -6.34 -21.94
CA SER A 126 11.97 -6.69 -22.98
C SER A 126 12.22 -8.01 -23.71
N LYS A 127 12.81 -9.01 -23.03
CA LYS A 127 12.93 -10.38 -23.58
C LYS A 127 11.60 -11.15 -23.58
N TRP A 128 10.61 -10.69 -22.82
CA TRP A 128 9.24 -11.16 -22.75
C TRP A 128 8.36 -10.12 -22.04
#